data_AF-A0AAU4T7L6-F1
#
_entry.id   AF-A0AAU4T7L6-F1
#
_cell.length_a   1.000
_cell.length_b   1.000
_cell.length_c   1.000
_cell.angle_alpha   90.00
_cell.angle_beta   90.00
_cell.angle_gamma   90.00
#
_symmetry.space_group_name_H-M   'P 1'
#
loop_
_entity.id
_entity.type
_entity.pdbx_description
1 polymer ?
#
loop_
_entity_poly.entity_id
_entity_poly.type
_entity_poly.pdbx_seq_one_letter_code
_entity_poly.pdbx_strand_id
1 'polypeptide(L)'
;MGDGRALDALAVRAWCGLALEALGRAREEIDAINVYPVADGDTGTNLYLTVESAAGAVEAVFAAHSAVSSGVSGGVSGAYSASSEEAAGAAERPTLADAVRAMAHGALIGARGNSGTILAQLLRGMAQVLAAASETAHADGQGLRLALRQAADSARQAVAHPVEGTVLTVASAAADAASGAEGDCGSVARAAYEGARAALAATPGQLGALKRAGVVDAGGRGLVAVLAALVETFTGEAPSAAGAVPVLMGHARVDDAPVEPLGDVGECADPAPALEEGGPAFEVIYLLEAEDAAVDRLRERLDSLGDSLVVVGGDGLWNVHVHVDDAGAAVEAGVEAGRPYRIRITHFGAGDAHMAGAAGRPVRERVQRAVVAVVPGEGLAGLYTEAGATTVLARPEEPPASGELVEAIRRAHAREVVLLPNDAELRHTAAAAAEQVRADGVRVALIPTRSAVQGIAALAVHEPERRFDEDVVSMTSAAGATRYAELAVAEREFWTSAGICQAGDILGLIEGDVAVIGSDITATAETVLDRMLSAGGEMVTLVLGDEAPDTIAAHLEARVRESYLAVDTVVYRGGRQGALLLIGVE
;
A
#
# COMPACT_ATOMS: atom_id res chain seq x y z
N MET A 1 -30.44 -3.67 -12.93
CA MET A 1 -30.71 -3.46 -11.49
C MET A 1 -31.98 -4.22 -11.16
N GLY A 2 -31.93 -5.13 -10.17
CA GLY A 2 -33.13 -5.78 -9.64
C GLY A 2 -34.05 -4.77 -8.95
N ASP A 3 -35.27 -5.17 -8.62
CA ASP A 3 -36.39 -4.35 -8.09
C ASP A 3 -36.14 -3.69 -6.70
N GLY A 4 -34.89 -3.53 -6.25
CA GLY A 4 -34.51 -2.88 -4.97
C GLY A 4 -35.01 -3.57 -3.68
N ARG A 5 -35.87 -4.58 -3.82
CA ARG A 5 -36.64 -5.20 -2.72
C ARG A 5 -36.00 -6.45 -2.13
N ALA A 6 -35.09 -7.10 -2.86
CA ALA A 6 -34.49 -8.38 -2.46
C ALA A 6 -32.99 -8.40 -2.78
N LEU A 7 -32.22 -9.11 -1.96
CA LEU A 7 -30.79 -9.33 -2.12
C LEU A 7 -30.57 -10.54 -3.04
N ASP A 8 -30.14 -10.30 -4.27
CA ASP A 8 -29.73 -11.33 -5.23
C ASP A 8 -28.22 -11.27 -5.51
N ALA A 9 -27.71 -12.17 -6.38
CA ALA A 9 -26.29 -12.19 -6.72
C ALA A 9 -25.79 -10.86 -7.33
N LEU A 10 -26.62 -10.17 -8.12
CA LEU A 10 -26.26 -8.90 -8.74
C LEU A 10 -26.19 -7.78 -7.71
N ALA A 11 -27.10 -7.79 -6.72
CA ALA A 11 -27.06 -6.87 -5.59
C ALA A 11 -25.78 -7.08 -4.76
N VAL A 12 -25.37 -8.33 -4.50
CA VAL A 12 -24.08 -8.60 -3.82
C VAL A 12 -22.90 -8.06 -4.62
N ARG A 13 -22.88 -8.27 -5.95
CA ARG A 13 -21.84 -7.73 -6.83
C ARG A 13 -21.79 -6.20 -6.79
N ALA A 14 -22.94 -5.54 -6.90
CA ALA A 14 -23.04 -4.09 -6.82
C ALA A 14 -22.59 -3.56 -5.45
N TRP A 15 -23.00 -4.23 -4.37
CA TRP A 15 -22.61 -3.88 -3.01
C TRP A 15 -21.10 -3.96 -2.81
N CYS A 16 -20.44 -5.02 -3.25
CA CYS A 16 -18.97 -5.13 -3.19
C CYS A 16 -18.28 -3.96 -3.92
N GLY A 17 -18.75 -3.62 -5.12
CA GLY A 17 -18.20 -2.49 -5.89
C GLY A 17 -18.40 -1.14 -5.18
N LEU A 18 -19.61 -0.86 -4.72
CA LEU A 18 -19.93 0.38 -4.00
C LEU A 18 -19.20 0.48 -2.67
N ALA A 19 -19.05 -0.63 -1.93
CA ALA A 19 -18.31 -0.68 -0.68
C ALA A 19 -16.81 -0.43 -0.92
N LEU A 20 -16.24 -1.00 -1.98
CA LEU A 20 -14.85 -0.78 -2.38
C LEU A 20 -14.60 0.70 -2.71
N GLU A 21 -15.47 1.32 -3.50
CA GLU A 21 -15.39 2.74 -3.81
C GLU A 21 -15.55 3.64 -2.58
N ALA A 22 -16.51 3.32 -1.71
CA ALA A 22 -16.77 4.07 -0.48
C ALA A 22 -15.58 4.01 0.49
N LEU A 23 -15.00 2.81 0.68
CA LEU A 23 -13.79 2.65 1.48
C LEU A 23 -12.58 3.30 0.81
N GLY A 24 -12.45 3.25 -0.52
CA GLY A 24 -11.39 3.94 -1.26
C GLY A 24 -11.40 5.45 -1.01
N ARG A 25 -12.58 6.08 -1.03
CA ARG A 25 -12.73 7.51 -0.72
C ARG A 25 -12.49 7.85 0.75
N ALA A 26 -12.90 6.96 1.66
CA ALA A 26 -12.78 7.18 3.11
C ALA A 26 -11.45 6.70 3.71
N ARG A 27 -10.59 6.05 2.91
CA ARG A 27 -9.40 5.32 3.38
C ARG A 27 -8.49 6.20 4.23
N GLU A 28 -8.10 7.37 3.70
CA GLU A 28 -7.20 8.30 4.39
C GLU A 28 -7.83 8.86 5.67
N GLU A 29 -9.13 9.17 5.66
CA GLU A 29 -9.86 9.63 6.84
C GLU A 29 -9.88 8.54 7.94
N ILE A 30 -10.16 7.29 7.56
CA ILE A 30 -10.19 6.15 8.48
C ILE A 30 -8.80 5.86 9.04
N ASP A 31 -7.76 5.90 8.20
CA ASP A 31 -6.37 5.73 8.62
C ASP A 31 -5.94 6.83 9.59
N ALA A 32 -6.35 8.08 9.35
CA ALA A 32 -6.02 9.23 10.21
C ALA A 32 -6.64 9.17 11.61
N ILE A 33 -7.77 8.47 11.79
CA ILE A 33 -8.43 8.31 13.10
C ILE A 33 -8.10 6.98 13.79
N ASN A 34 -7.20 6.16 13.22
CA ASN A 34 -6.80 4.89 13.80
C ASN A 34 -5.88 5.09 15.01
N VAL A 35 -6.48 5.07 16.21
CA VAL A 35 -5.78 5.28 17.49
C VAL A 35 -5.92 4.10 18.46
N TYR A 36 -6.62 3.03 18.07
CA TYR A 36 -6.89 1.87 18.91
C TYR A 36 -7.08 0.57 18.09
N PRO A 37 -6.59 -0.59 18.56
CA PRO A 37 -5.75 -0.78 19.75
C PRO A 37 -4.33 -0.26 19.57
N VAL A 38 -3.86 -0.20 18.32
CA VAL A 38 -2.55 0.29 17.92
C VAL A 38 -2.73 1.43 16.93
N ALA A 39 -2.03 2.54 17.14
CA ALA A 39 -2.09 3.73 16.29
C ALA A 39 -1.12 3.65 15.11
N ASP A 40 -1.29 2.66 14.23
CA ASP A 40 -0.41 2.40 13.08
C ASP A 40 -0.88 3.10 11.78
N GLY A 41 -2.11 3.63 11.79
CA GLY A 41 -2.69 4.35 10.66
C GLY A 41 -2.98 3.47 9.45
N ASP A 42 -3.38 2.21 9.66
CA ASP A 42 -3.62 1.26 8.56
C ASP A 42 -5.06 0.72 8.46
N THR A 43 -5.97 1.08 9.39
CA THR A 43 -7.30 0.47 9.46
C THR A 43 -8.12 0.65 8.18
N GLY A 44 -8.14 1.85 7.60
CA GLY A 44 -8.79 2.12 6.32
C GLY A 44 -8.16 1.33 5.18
N THR A 45 -6.83 1.24 5.15
CA THR A 45 -6.08 0.41 4.19
C THR A 45 -6.45 -1.07 4.31
N ASN A 46 -6.47 -1.62 5.52
CA ASN A 46 -6.79 -3.02 5.80
C ASN A 46 -8.24 -3.37 5.41
N LEU A 47 -9.20 -2.49 5.70
CA LEU A 47 -10.59 -2.65 5.28
C LEU A 47 -10.73 -2.60 3.76
N TYR A 48 -10.07 -1.63 3.09
CA TYR A 48 -10.08 -1.52 1.63
C TYR A 48 -9.56 -2.80 0.96
N LEU A 49 -8.39 -3.30 1.37
CA LEU A 49 -7.79 -4.51 0.78
C LEU A 49 -8.63 -5.77 1.02
N THR A 50 -9.30 -5.84 2.18
CA THR A 50 -10.22 -6.94 2.50
C THR A 50 -11.41 -6.93 1.53
N VAL A 51 -12.01 -5.77 1.29
CA VAL A 51 -13.15 -5.63 0.36
C VAL A 51 -12.72 -5.76 -1.10
N GLU A 52 -11.51 -5.31 -1.46
CA GLU A 52 -10.94 -5.50 -2.80
C GLU A 52 -10.82 -6.98 -3.14
N SER A 53 -10.32 -7.79 -2.21
CA SER A 53 -10.23 -9.24 -2.39
C SER A 53 -11.62 -9.89 -2.47
N ALA A 54 -12.58 -9.45 -1.65
CA ALA A 54 -13.96 -9.91 -1.71
C ALA A 54 -14.62 -9.57 -3.06
N ALA A 55 -14.46 -8.34 -3.54
CA ALA A 55 -14.99 -7.88 -4.82
C ALA A 55 -14.37 -8.66 -5.99
N GLY A 56 -13.04 -8.87 -5.98
CA GLY A 56 -12.35 -9.67 -6.98
C GLY A 56 -12.84 -11.12 -7.03
N ALA A 57 -13.11 -11.74 -5.87
CA ALA A 57 -13.66 -13.09 -5.81
C ALA A 57 -15.09 -13.17 -6.38
N VAL A 58 -15.94 -12.19 -6.09
CA VAL A 58 -17.29 -12.10 -6.68
C VAL A 58 -17.21 -11.93 -8.19
N GLU A 59 -16.37 -11.00 -8.68
CA GLU A 59 -16.17 -10.79 -10.12
C GLU A 59 -15.68 -12.07 -10.84
N ALA A 60 -14.76 -12.82 -10.22
CA ALA A 60 -14.29 -14.09 -10.76
C ALA A 60 -15.42 -15.12 -10.95
N VAL A 61 -16.36 -15.21 -9.99
CA VAL A 61 -17.54 -16.08 -10.13
C VAL A 61 -18.45 -15.62 -11.25
N PHE A 62 -18.72 -14.32 -11.37
CA PHE A 62 -19.51 -13.77 -12.48
C PHE A 62 -18.85 -14.03 -13.84
N ALA A 63 -17.54 -13.88 -13.94
CA ALA A 63 -16.76 -14.17 -15.15
C ALA A 63 -16.83 -15.67 -15.52
N ALA A 64 -16.72 -16.57 -14.54
CA ALA A 64 -16.80 -18.01 -14.76
C ALA A 64 -18.16 -18.43 -15.33
N HIS A 65 -19.28 -17.95 -14.76
CA HIS A 65 -20.62 -18.22 -15.29
C HIS A 65 -20.83 -17.62 -16.70
N SER A 66 -20.27 -16.43 -16.96
CA SER A 66 -20.33 -15.80 -18.27
C SER A 66 -19.59 -16.60 -19.34
N ALA A 67 -18.39 -17.12 -19.03
CA ALA A 67 -17.60 -17.94 -19.93
C ALA A 67 -18.27 -19.29 -20.28
N VAL A 68 -18.99 -19.88 -19.33
CA VAL A 68 -19.80 -21.09 -19.55
C VAL A 68 -21.00 -20.81 -20.45
N SER A 69 -21.61 -19.62 -20.34
CA SER A 69 -22.74 -19.23 -21.21
C SER A 69 -22.33 -18.90 -22.66
N SER A 70 -21.09 -18.45 -22.89
CA SER A 70 -20.61 -17.96 -24.18
C SER A 70 -19.96 -19.03 -25.08
N GLY A 71 -20.24 -20.32 -24.87
CA GLY A 71 -19.59 -21.46 -25.51
C GLY A 71 -19.09 -21.23 -26.95
N VAL A 72 -17.81 -20.88 -27.10
CA VAL A 72 -17.07 -21.02 -28.36
C VAL A 72 -16.78 -22.50 -28.53
N SER A 73 -17.48 -23.12 -29.48
CA SER A 73 -17.24 -24.47 -29.94
C SER A 73 -15.85 -24.60 -30.59
N GLY A 74 -14.85 -25.00 -29.82
CA GLY A 74 -13.57 -25.52 -30.32
C GLY A 74 -13.61 -27.05 -30.29
N GLY A 75 -13.93 -27.68 -31.42
CA GLY A 75 -14.20 -29.11 -31.50
C GLY A 75 -12.97 -30.01 -31.32
N VAL A 76 -13.19 -31.14 -30.64
CA VAL A 76 -12.60 -32.44 -31.03
C VAL A 76 -13.71 -33.49 -30.94
N SER A 77 -13.91 -34.19 -32.05
CA SER A 77 -14.86 -35.29 -32.22
C SER A 77 -14.56 -36.48 -31.31
N GLY A 78 -15.58 -36.99 -30.63
CA GLY A 78 -15.56 -38.30 -29.97
C GLY A 78 -16.96 -38.69 -29.55
N ALA A 79 -17.62 -39.53 -30.36
CA ALA A 79 -18.95 -40.07 -30.12
C ALA A 79 -18.99 -40.90 -28.82
N TYR A 80 -20.04 -40.77 -27.99
CA TYR A 80 -20.82 -41.87 -27.37
C TYR A 80 -22.02 -41.31 -26.58
N SER A 81 -23.22 -41.74 -27.02
CA SER A 81 -24.52 -41.95 -26.36
C SER A 81 -25.09 -41.03 -25.26
N ALA A 82 -26.28 -40.51 -25.60
CA ALA A 82 -27.43 -40.05 -24.82
C ALA A 82 -27.66 -40.64 -23.41
N SER A 83 -27.98 -39.77 -22.44
CA SER A 83 -29.21 -39.78 -21.61
C SER A 83 -29.08 -38.84 -20.40
N SER A 84 -29.62 -37.62 -20.51
CA SER A 84 -30.12 -36.77 -19.39
C SER A 84 -30.43 -35.35 -19.89
N GLU A 85 -31.50 -35.19 -20.67
CA GLU A 85 -31.96 -33.90 -21.21
C GLU A 85 -32.89 -33.10 -20.28
N GLU A 86 -32.94 -33.39 -18.97
CA GLU A 86 -33.88 -32.73 -18.04
C GLU A 86 -33.23 -31.94 -16.88
N ALA A 87 -31.92 -31.64 -16.95
CA ALA A 87 -31.25 -30.83 -15.90
C ALA A 87 -30.25 -29.77 -16.43
N ALA A 88 -30.35 -29.37 -17.70
CA ALA A 88 -29.38 -28.47 -18.34
C ALA A 88 -29.92 -27.05 -18.64
N GLY A 89 -30.83 -26.54 -17.80
CA GLY A 89 -31.53 -25.27 -18.05
C GLY A 89 -31.41 -24.20 -16.96
N ALA A 90 -30.54 -24.36 -15.95
CA ALA A 90 -30.45 -23.44 -14.82
C ALA A 90 -29.00 -23.25 -14.32
N ALA A 91 -28.23 -22.38 -14.98
CA ALA A 91 -27.22 -21.53 -14.34
C ALA A 91 -26.50 -20.62 -15.38
N GLU A 92 -27.25 -19.80 -16.13
CA GLU A 92 -26.63 -18.72 -16.94
C GLU A 92 -26.02 -17.61 -16.05
N ARG A 93 -26.38 -17.55 -14.76
CA ARG A 93 -25.90 -16.54 -13.81
C ARG A 93 -25.56 -17.17 -12.46
N PRO A 94 -24.61 -16.59 -11.70
CA PRO A 94 -24.33 -17.03 -10.34
C PRO A 94 -25.57 -16.95 -9.46
N THR A 95 -25.72 -17.91 -8.54
CA THR A 95 -26.77 -17.82 -7.51
C THR A 95 -26.36 -16.84 -6.41
N LEU A 96 -27.32 -16.42 -5.57
CA LEU A 96 -27.00 -15.64 -4.36
C LEU A 96 -25.96 -16.36 -3.50
N ALA A 97 -26.13 -17.67 -3.31
CA ALA A 97 -25.22 -18.50 -2.53
C ALA A 97 -23.80 -18.50 -3.10
N ASP A 98 -23.64 -18.52 -4.42
CA ASP A 98 -22.31 -18.47 -5.06
C ASP A 98 -21.65 -17.10 -4.84
N ALA A 99 -22.41 -16.02 -5.00
CA ALA A 99 -21.90 -14.66 -4.81
C ALA A 99 -21.49 -14.39 -3.35
N VAL A 100 -22.34 -14.74 -2.37
CA VAL A 100 -22.01 -14.49 -0.94
C VAL A 100 -20.90 -15.40 -0.43
N ARG A 101 -20.81 -16.65 -0.93
CA ARG A 101 -19.68 -17.55 -0.61
C ARG A 101 -18.37 -17.01 -1.18
N ALA A 102 -18.38 -16.53 -2.42
CA ALA A 102 -17.22 -15.91 -3.03
C ALA A 102 -16.78 -14.64 -2.29
N MET A 103 -17.73 -13.78 -1.92
CA MET A 103 -17.49 -12.58 -1.12
C MET A 103 -16.83 -12.92 0.22
N ALA A 104 -17.41 -13.85 0.98
CA ALA A 104 -16.88 -14.27 2.28
C ALA A 104 -15.50 -14.93 2.15
N HIS A 105 -15.31 -15.77 1.14
CA HIS A 105 -14.03 -16.45 0.89
C HIS A 105 -12.92 -15.47 0.50
N GLY A 106 -13.21 -14.55 -0.43
CA GLY A 106 -12.29 -13.49 -0.83
C GLY A 106 -11.93 -12.60 0.35
N ALA A 107 -12.92 -12.16 1.14
CA ALA A 107 -12.66 -11.38 2.35
C ALA A 107 -11.77 -12.13 3.35
N LEU A 108 -12.01 -13.42 3.60
CA LEU A 108 -11.22 -14.23 4.54
C LEU A 108 -9.75 -14.37 4.11
N ILE A 109 -9.50 -14.57 2.81
CA ILE A 109 -8.14 -14.68 2.25
C ILE A 109 -7.44 -13.32 2.19
N GLY A 110 -8.19 -12.27 1.89
CA GLY A 110 -7.68 -10.90 1.76
C GLY A 110 -7.56 -10.15 3.09
N ALA A 111 -8.11 -10.69 4.17
CA ALA A 111 -8.11 -10.08 5.49
C ALA A 111 -6.69 -9.75 5.96
N ARG A 112 -6.50 -8.51 6.39
CA ARG A 112 -5.25 -7.98 6.97
C ARG A 112 -5.60 -7.17 8.22
N GLY A 113 -4.74 -7.23 9.23
CA GLY A 113 -4.98 -6.55 10.50
C GLY A 113 -6.22 -7.07 11.24
N ASN A 114 -6.43 -6.58 12.46
CA ASN A 114 -7.63 -6.91 13.24
C ASN A 114 -8.91 -6.41 12.55
N SER A 115 -8.87 -5.21 11.99
CA SER A 115 -10.02 -4.58 11.32
C SER A 115 -10.48 -5.34 10.07
N GLY A 116 -9.55 -5.75 9.20
CA GLY A 116 -9.87 -6.58 8.04
C GLY A 116 -10.36 -7.98 8.43
N THR A 117 -9.76 -8.58 9.46
CA THR A 117 -10.15 -9.90 9.97
C THR A 117 -11.56 -9.89 10.56
N ILE A 118 -11.92 -8.86 11.32
CA ILE A 118 -13.27 -8.65 11.85
C ILE A 118 -14.28 -8.40 10.72
N LEU A 119 -13.93 -7.57 9.72
CA LEU A 119 -14.81 -7.33 8.57
C LEU A 119 -15.06 -8.62 7.77
N ALA A 120 -14.01 -9.43 7.55
CA ALA A 120 -14.14 -10.71 6.88
C ALA A 120 -15.08 -11.66 7.65
N GLN A 121 -15.03 -11.66 8.98
CA GLN A 121 -15.94 -12.43 9.81
C GLN A 121 -17.38 -11.93 9.75
N LEU A 122 -17.60 -10.61 9.71
CA LEU A 122 -18.92 -10.03 9.50
C LEU A 122 -19.51 -10.52 8.15
N LEU A 123 -18.74 -10.40 7.07
CA LEU A 123 -19.17 -10.85 5.73
C LEU A 123 -19.41 -12.36 5.68
N ARG A 124 -18.59 -13.16 6.36
CA ARG A 124 -18.78 -14.61 6.49
C ARG A 124 -20.05 -14.95 7.26
N GLY A 125 -20.31 -14.31 8.40
CA GLY A 125 -21.53 -14.53 9.18
C GLY A 125 -22.79 -14.20 8.38
N MET A 126 -22.76 -13.15 7.55
CA MET A 126 -23.84 -12.88 6.60
C MET A 126 -23.99 -14.00 5.57
N ALA A 127 -22.88 -14.43 4.97
CA ALA A 127 -22.88 -15.47 3.94
C ALA A 127 -23.43 -16.81 4.44
N GLN A 128 -23.20 -17.17 5.70
CA GLN A 128 -23.75 -18.41 6.29
C GLN A 128 -25.28 -18.44 6.24
N VAL A 129 -25.94 -17.33 6.61
CA VAL A 129 -27.40 -17.22 6.58
C VAL A 129 -27.90 -17.14 5.14
N LEU A 130 -27.27 -16.30 4.33
CA LEU A 130 -27.72 -16.01 2.97
C LEU A 130 -27.49 -17.19 2.00
N ALA A 131 -26.44 -17.98 2.21
CA ALA A 131 -26.19 -19.20 1.43
C ALA A 131 -27.05 -20.38 1.90
N ALA A 132 -27.43 -20.45 3.19
CA ALA A 132 -28.34 -21.48 3.68
C ALA A 132 -29.79 -21.29 3.18
N ALA A 133 -30.17 -20.08 2.78
CA ALA A 133 -31.46 -19.77 2.16
C ALA A 133 -31.57 -20.25 0.68
N SER A 134 -30.66 -21.11 0.22
CA SER A 134 -30.43 -21.47 -1.21
C SER A 134 -31.60 -22.11 -1.96
N GLU A 135 -32.72 -22.40 -1.30
CA GLU A 135 -33.95 -22.78 -2.00
C GLU A 135 -34.59 -21.58 -2.75
N THR A 136 -34.16 -20.35 -2.44
CA THR A 136 -34.66 -19.12 -3.06
C THR A 136 -33.54 -18.38 -3.82
N ALA A 137 -33.87 -17.81 -4.99
CA ALA A 137 -32.90 -17.09 -5.83
C ALA A 137 -32.43 -15.73 -5.24
N HIS A 138 -33.07 -15.30 -4.16
CA HIS A 138 -32.89 -14.00 -3.50
C HIS A 138 -33.21 -14.10 -2.01
N ALA A 139 -32.65 -13.24 -1.18
CA ALA A 139 -33.04 -13.06 0.22
C ALA A 139 -33.92 -11.82 0.38
N ASP A 140 -34.94 -11.92 1.23
CA ASP A 140 -35.82 -10.79 1.58
C ASP A 140 -35.32 -10.03 2.81
N GLY A 141 -36.12 -9.06 3.30
CA GLY A 141 -35.77 -8.29 4.50
C GLY A 141 -35.57 -9.16 5.74
N GLN A 142 -36.31 -10.27 5.88
CA GLN A 142 -36.12 -11.20 6.99
C GLN A 142 -34.77 -11.92 6.89
N GLY A 143 -34.40 -12.42 5.70
CA GLY A 143 -33.10 -13.01 5.43
C GLY A 143 -31.95 -12.06 5.76
N LEU A 144 -32.06 -10.78 5.35
CA LEU A 144 -31.04 -9.77 5.64
C LEU A 144 -30.92 -9.45 7.14
N ARG A 145 -32.03 -9.36 7.89
CA ARG A 145 -32.00 -9.16 9.35
C ARG A 145 -31.25 -10.29 10.06
N LEU A 146 -31.58 -11.53 9.72
CA LEU A 146 -30.91 -12.71 10.28
C LEU A 146 -29.42 -12.72 9.93
N ALA A 147 -29.07 -12.36 8.70
CA ALA A 147 -27.68 -12.28 8.24
C ALA A 147 -26.87 -11.22 9.02
N LEU A 148 -27.43 -10.03 9.24
CA LEU A 148 -26.78 -8.96 10.01
C LEU A 148 -26.62 -9.33 11.50
N ARG A 149 -27.63 -9.99 12.10
CA ARG A 149 -27.52 -10.52 13.46
C ARG A 149 -26.42 -11.56 13.57
N GLN A 150 -26.43 -12.55 12.69
CA GLN A 150 -25.41 -13.60 12.66
C GLN A 150 -24.01 -13.01 12.46
N ALA A 151 -23.86 -12.02 11.59
CA ALA A 151 -22.60 -11.32 11.39
C ALA A 151 -22.08 -10.69 12.68
N ALA A 152 -22.90 -9.89 13.36
CA ALA A 152 -22.50 -9.21 14.60
C ALA A 152 -22.13 -10.21 15.71
N ASP A 153 -22.93 -11.27 15.88
CA ASP A 153 -22.69 -12.30 16.88
C ASP A 153 -21.39 -13.08 16.56
N SER A 154 -21.21 -13.50 15.31
CA SER A 154 -20.01 -14.20 14.83
C SER A 154 -18.73 -13.36 14.95
N ALA A 155 -18.80 -12.05 14.71
CA ALA A 155 -17.67 -11.14 14.84
C ALA A 155 -17.28 -10.94 16.30
N ARG A 156 -18.28 -10.77 17.19
CA ARG A 156 -18.05 -10.62 18.64
C ARG A 156 -17.47 -11.90 19.25
N GLN A 157 -17.89 -13.07 18.80
CA GLN A 157 -17.37 -14.36 19.28
C GLN A 157 -15.95 -14.67 18.77
N ALA A 158 -15.53 -14.09 17.64
CA ALA A 158 -14.22 -14.36 17.04
C ALA A 158 -13.06 -13.61 17.73
N VAL A 159 -13.38 -12.60 18.54
CA VAL A 159 -12.39 -11.80 19.30
C VAL A 159 -12.37 -12.32 20.73
N ALA A 160 -11.20 -12.71 21.24
CA ALA A 160 -11.09 -13.32 22.56
C ALA A 160 -11.47 -12.36 23.70
N HIS A 161 -11.13 -11.08 23.56
CA HIS A 161 -11.46 -10.02 24.52
C HIS A 161 -12.19 -8.84 23.83
N PRO A 162 -13.52 -8.94 23.61
CA PRO A 162 -14.30 -7.88 22.97
C PRO A 162 -14.32 -6.60 23.82
N VAL A 163 -14.04 -5.46 23.18
CA VAL A 163 -14.03 -4.15 23.85
C VAL A 163 -15.14 -3.26 23.30
N GLU A 164 -15.89 -2.62 24.20
CA GLU A 164 -16.92 -1.64 23.82
C GLU A 164 -16.30 -0.33 23.32
N GLY A 165 -17.01 0.36 22.42
CA GLY A 165 -16.47 1.52 21.72
C GLY A 165 -15.64 1.15 20.49
N THR A 166 -15.73 -0.08 20.00
CA THR A 166 -15.05 -0.56 18.79
C THR A 166 -16.04 -0.89 17.67
N VAL A 167 -15.53 -1.35 16.52
CA VAL A 167 -16.33 -1.88 15.40
C VAL A 167 -17.35 -2.94 15.84
N LEU A 168 -17.08 -3.69 16.91
CA LEU A 168 -18.01 -4.68 17.46
C LEU A 168 -19.27 -4.03 18.05
N THR A 169 -19.12 -2.89 18.74
CA THR A 169 -20.27 -2.12 19.24
C THR A 169 -21.11 -1.58 18.09
N VAL A 170 -20.45 -1.06 17.04
CA VAL A 170 -21.12 -0.54 15.84
C VAL A 170 -21.87 -1.65 15.11
N ALA A 171 -21.28 -2.84 14.97
CA ALA A 171 -21.91 -4.01 14.35
C ALA A 171 -23.12 -4.51 15.16
N SER A 172 -23.00 -4.61 16.49
CA SER A 172 -24.11 -5.01 17.36
C SER A 172 -25.28 -4.02 17.26
N ALA A 173 -25.01 -2.72 17.29
CA ALA A 173 -26.05 -1.70 17.15
C ALA A 173 -26.73 -1.71 15.77
N ALA A 174 -25.96 -1.98 14.70
CA ALA A 174 -26.51 -2.16 13.37
C ALA A 174 -27.48 -3.34 13.32
N ALA A 175 -27.10 -4.48 13.90
CA ALA A 175 -27.94 -5.68 13.97
C ALA A 175 -29.20 -5.48 14.84
N ASP A 176 -29.08 -4.76 15.96
CA ASP A 176 -30.21 -4.42 16.84
C ASP A 176 -31.23 -3.53 16.12
N ALA A 177 -30.75 -2.47 15.45
CA ALA A 177 -31.60 -1.57 14.67
C ALA A 177 -32.26 -2.31 13.49
N ALA A 178 -31.51 -3.16 12.79
CA ALA A 178 -32.06 -4.00 11.71
C ALA A 178 -33.14 -4.96 12.23
N SER A 179 -32.95 -5.56 13.40
CA SER A 179 -33.90 -6.52 14.00
C SER A 179 -35.26 -5.87 14.28
N GLY A 180 -35.28 -4.58 14.64
CA GLY A 180 -36.51 -3.82 14.87
C GLY A 180 -37.15 -3.25 13.61
N ALA A 181 -36.52 -3.36 12.43
CA ALA A 181 -37.02 -2.82 11.19
C ALA A 181 -38.01 -3.79 10.51
N GLU A 182 -39.11 -3.25 10.00
CA GLU A 182 -40.05 -3.96 9.14
C GLU A 182 -39.85 -3.52 7.68
N GLY A 183 -40.17 -4.41 6.72
CA GLY A 183 -40.14 -4.10 5.30
C GLY A 183 -39.12 -4.90 4.49
N ASP A 184 -38.74 -4.32 3.35
CA ASP A 184 -37.82 -4.91 2.37
C ASP A 184 -36.34 -4.77 2.76
N CYS A 185 -35.43 -5.32 1.95
CA CYS A 185 -34.00 -5.24 2.20
C CYS A 185 -33.49 -3.80 2.29
N GLY A 186 -34.04 -2.85 1.51
CA GLY A 186 -33.67 -1.44 1.58
C GLY A 186 -34.03 -0.79 2.92
N SER A 187 -35.21 -1.12 3.46
CA SER A 187 -35.66 -0.64 4.78
C SER A 187 -34.79 -1.18 5.90
N VAL A 188 -34.46 -2.48 5.84
CA VAL A 188 -33.56 -3.14 6.80
C VAL A 188 -32.13 -2.57 6.73
N ALA A 189 -31.58 -2.40 5.53
CA ALA A 189 -30.25 -1.83 5.33
C ALA A 189 -30.16 -0.40 5.87
N ARG A 190 -31.21 0.42 5.66
CA ARG A 190 -31.26 1.80 6.18
C ARG A 190 -31.30 1.82 7.71
N ALA A 191 -32.10 0.95 8.33
CA ALA A 191 -32.13 0.84 9.79
C ALA A 191 -30.77 0.41 10.36
N ALA A 192 -30.11 -0.58 9.73
CA ALA A 192 -28.77 -1.01 10.11
C ALA A 192 -27.75 0.13 10.02
N TYR A 193 -27.76 0.88 8.92
CA TYR A 193 -26.89 2.04 8.71
C TYR A 193 -27.09 3.14 9.76
N GLU A 194 -28.33 3.52 10.05
CA GLU A 194 -28.60 4.55 11.06
C GLU A 194 -28.24 4.07 12.49
N GLY A 195 -28.50 2.81 12.81
CA GLY A 195 -28.06 2.20 14.07
C GLY A 195 -26.53 2.22 14.22
N ALA A 196 -25.81 1.85 13.16
CA ALA A 196 -24.35 1.90 13.11
C ALA A 196 -23.81 3.32 13.29
N ARG A 197 -24.41 4.31 12.61
CA ARG A 197 -24.01 5.73 12.73
C ARG A 197 -24.19 6.27 14.14
N ALA A 198 -25.34 6.00 14.75
CA ALA A 198 -25.63 6.44 16.10
C ALA A 198 -24.63 5.83 17.10
N ALA A 199 -24.31 4.55 16.96
CA ALA A 199 -23.32 3.88 17.78
C ALA A 199 -21.90 4.42 17.56
N LEU A 200 -21.51 4.64 16.30
CA LEU A 200 -20.20 5.21 15.96
C LEU A 200 -20.00 6.57 16.63
N ALA A 201 -21.01 7.45 16.59
CA ALA A 201 -20.96 8.75 17.24
C ALA A 201 -20.81 8.66 18.78
N ALA A 202 -21.24 7.56 19.39
CA ALA A 202 -21.13 7.32 20.82
C ALA A 202 -19.79 6.66 21.24
N THR A 203 -19.01 6.11 20.30
CA THR A 203 -17.74 5.41 20.60
C THR A 203 -16.72 6.23 21.40
N PRO A 204 -16.56 7.56 21.22
CA PRO A 204 -15.63 8.35 22.04
C PRO A 204 -16.04 8.40 23.53
N GLY A 205 -17.32 8.17 23.84
CA GLY A 205 -17.81 8.09 25.22
C GLY A 205 -17.59 6.73 25.88
N GLN A 206 -17.22 5.71 25.12
CA GLN A 206 -17.12 4.31 25.57
C GLN A 206 -15.67 3.85 25.73
N LEU A 207 -14.74 4.41 24.95
CA LEU A 207 -13.34 4.02 24.96
C LEU A 207 -12.42 5.21 25.25
N GLY A 208 -11.59 5.09 26.30
CA GLY A 208 -10.74 6.19 26.76
C GLY A 208 -9.72 6.68 25.71
N ALA A 209 -9.21 5.78 24.87
CA ALA A 209 -8.30 6.13 23.77
C ALA A 209 -8.97 7.07 22.76
N LEU A 210 -10.17 6.73 22.31
CA LEU A 210 -10.99 7.54 21.40
C LEU A 210 -11.34 8.90 22.01
N LYS A 211 -11.75 8.91 23.30
CA LYS A 211 -12.07 10.14 24.03
C LYS A 211 -10.91 11.13 24.06
N ARG A 212 -9.69 10.64 24.33
CA ARG A 212 -8.48 11.47 24.41
C ARG A 212 -8.08 12.03 23.05
N ALA A 213 -8.20 11.22 22.01
CA ALA A 213 -7.89 11.64 20.64
C ALA A 213 -9.00 12.52 20.02
N GLY A 214 -10.21 12.54 20.60
CA GLY A 214 -11.33 13.30 20.06
C GLY A 214 -11.87 12.72 18.75
N VAL A 215 -11.63 11.42 18.49
CA VAL A 215 -12.01 10.72 17.26
C VAL A 215 -12.99 9.58 17.58
N VAL A 216 -13.74 9.15 16.57
CA VAL A 216 -14.58 7.94 16.62
C VAL A 216 -13.76 6.71 16.27
N ASP A 217 -14.31 5.51 16.51
CA ASP A 217 -13.65 4.25 16.14
C ASP A 217 -13.41 4.13 14.63
N ALA A 218 -12.17 3.87 14.23
CA ALA A 218 -11.77 3.75 12.82
C ALA A 218 -12.46 2.56 12.13
N GLY A 219 -12.49 1.39 12.78
CA GLY A 219 -13.14 0.20 12.24
C GLY A 219 -14.65 0.39 12.05
N GLY A 220 -15.30 1.01 13.04
CA GLY A 220 -16.71 1.38 13.00
C GLY A 220 -17.03 2.38 11.91
N ARG A 221 -16.16 3.38 11.69
CA ARG A 221 -16.27 4.35 10.59
C ARG A 221 -16.16 3.66 9.22
N GLY A 222 -15.34 2.64 9.10
CA GLY A 222 -15.28 1.78 7.92
C GLY A 222 -16.53 0.92 7.73
N LEU A 223 -17.05 0.29 8.80
CA LEU A 223 -18.28 -0.49 8.75
C LEU A 223 -19.50 0.36 8.34
N VAL A 224 -19.59 1.60 8.83
CA VAL A 224 -20.63 2.55 8.40
C VAL A 224 -20.55 2.83 6.89
N ALA A 225 -19.36 2.92 6.31
CA ALA A 225 -19.19 3.08 4.86
C ALA A 225 -19.67 1.84 4.08
N VAL A 226 -19.37 0.63 4.58
CA VAL A 226 -19.83 -0.64 3.99
C VAL A 226 -21.36 -0.76 4.05
N LEU A 227 -21.99 -0.35 5.16
CA LEU A 227 -23.45 -0.33 5.30
C LEU A 227 -24.11 0.76 4.45
N ALA A 228 -23.46 1.92 4.27
CA ALA A 228 -23.94 2.95 3.36
C ALA A 228 -24.03 2.43 1.92
N ALA A 229 -23.01 1.70 1.46
CA ALA A 229 -23.00 1.05 0.16
C ALA A 229 -24.12 -0.01 0.02
N LEU A 230 -24.48 -0.70 1.11
CA LEU A 230 -25.61 -1.63 1.11
C LEU A 230 -26.94 -0.89 0.92
N VAL A 231 -27.12 0.26 1.57
CA VAL A 231 -28.30 1.12 1.36
C VAL A 231 -28.36 1.61 -0.09
N GLU A 232 -27.24 2.10 -0.63
CA GLU A 232 -27.15 2.57 -2.01
C GLU A 232 -27.48 1.45 -3.01
N THR A 233 -27.04 0.21 -2.73
CA THR A 233 -27.34 -0.96 -3.56
C THR A 233 -28.84 -1.19 -3.73
N PHE A 234 -29.63 -1.03 -2.66
CA PHE A 234 -31.08 -1.26 -2.69
C PHE A 234 -31.88 -0.05 -3.14
N THR A 235 -31.39 1.16 -2.84
CA THR A 235 -32.17 2.39 -3.01
C THR A 235 -31.75 3.20 -4.24
N GLY A 236 -30.56 2.94 -4.78
CA GLY A 236 -29.94 3.74 -5.85
C GLY A 236 -29.45 5.11 -5.40
N GLU A 237 -29.58 5.45 -4.12
CA GLU A 237 -29.22 6.74 -3.55
C GLU A 237 -28.19 6.54 -2.43
N ALA A 238 -27.02 7.16 -2.58
CA ALA A 238 -26.04 7.21 -1.50
C ALA A 238 -26.63 7.98 -0.30
N PRO A 239 -26.65 7.41 0.92
CA PRO A 239 -27.13 8.12 2.10
C PRO A 239 -26.38 9.44 2.28
N SER A 240 -27.12 10.54 2.47
CA SER A 240 -26.50 11.86 2.64
C SER A 240 -25.61 11.88 3.88
N ALA A 241 -24.39 12.39 3.72
CA ALA A 241 -23.50 12.73 4.84
C ALA A 241 -24.01 13.90 5.71
N ALA A 242 -25.26 14.36 5.51
CA ALA A 242 -25.91 15.32 6.39
C ALA A 242 -26.03 14.71 7.80
N GLY A 243 -25.20 15.21 8.72
CA GLY A 243 -24.99 14.63 10.04
C GLY A 243 -23.67 13.88 10.19
N ALA A 244 -22.69 14.11 9.31
CA ALA A 244 -21.29 13.86 9.65
C ALA A 244 -21.03 14.55 10.99
N VAL A 245 -20.72 13.75 12.02
CA VAL A 245 -20.23 14.27 13.29
C VAL A 245 -19.03 15.12 12.89
N PRO A 246 -18.99 16.43 13.22
CA PRO A 246 -17.82 17.23 12.93
C PRO A 246 -16.67 16.55 13.67
N VAL A 247 -15.78 15.88 12.93
CA VAL A 247 -14.45 15.61 13.44
C VAL A 247 -13.91 17.00 13.70
N LEU A 248 -13.76 17.34 14.97
CA LEU A 248 -13.14 18.59 15.37
C LEU A 248 -11.66 18.45 14.98
N MET A 249 -11.35 18.61 13.68
CA MET A 249 -10.04 18.93 13.17
C MET A 249 -9.74 20.36 13.62
N GLY A 250 -9.64 20.53 14.94
CA GLY A 250 -9.07 21.71 15.53
C GLY A 250 -7.59 21.67 15.23
N HIS A 251 -7.17 22.38 14.19
CA HIS A 251 -5.86 23.01 14.19
C HIS A 251 -5.81 24.04 15.32
N ALA A 252 -5.89 23.57 16.57
CA ALA A 252 -5.48 24.36 17.70
C ALA A 252 -3.95 24.34 17.64
N ARG A 253 -3.40 25.41 17.05
CA ARG A 253 -2.07 25.87 17.42
C ARG A 253 -2.01 25.79 18.94
N VAL A 254 -1.10 24.99 19.46
CA VAL A 254 -0.71 25.11 20.85
C VAL A 254 0.05 26.43 20.90
N ASP A 255 -0.68 27.51 21.19
CA ASP A 255 -0.06 28.76 21.61
C ASP A 255 0.62 28.47 22.95
N ASP A 256 1.93 28.71 22.99
CA ASP A 256 2.73 28.75 24.21
C ASP A 256 2.07 29.72 25.21
N ALA A 257 1.34 29.16 26.18
CA ALA A 257 0.87 29.88 27.35
C ALA A 257 1.26 29.10 28.61
N PRO A 258 1.79 29.77 29.65
CA PRO A 258 2.37 29.09 30.80
C PRO A 258 1.28 28.47 31.67
N VAL A 259 1.45 27.19 32.00
CA VAL A 259 0.63 26.49 32.99
C VAL A 259 1.03 26.98 34.38
N GLU A 260 0.14 27.72 35.04
CA GLU A 260 0.25 28.02 36.47
C GLU A 260 -0.09 26.77 37.31
N PRO A 261 0.60 26.54 38.45
CA PRO A 261 0.37 25.38 39.28
C PRO A 261 -0.82 25.61 40.21
N LEU A 262 -1.86 24.78 40.09
CA LEU A 262 -2.95 24.71 41.06
C LEU A 262 -2.88 23.40 41.85
N GLY A 263 -2.40 23.54 43.09
CA GLY A 263 -3.15 23.16 44.30
C GLY A 263 -3.50 21.69 44.51
N ASP A 264 -2.76 21.07 45.42
CA ASP A 264 -3.06 19.87 46.20
C ASP A 264 -4.53 19.75 46.64
N VAL A 265 -5.17 18.65 46.26
CA VAL A 265 -6.34 18.04 46.94
C VAL A 265 -6.31 16.52 46.76
N GLY A 266 -5.67 15.85 47.72
CA GLY A 266 -6.23 14.74 48.51
C GLY A 266 -6.90 13.54 47.82
N GLU A 267 -6.15 12.44 47.76
CA GLU A 267 -6.53 11.01 47.93
C GLU A 267 -8.00 10.56 47.82
N CYS A 268 -8.24 9.61 46.91
CA CYS A 268 -8.81 8.29 47.22
C CYS A 268 -8.32 7.27 46.18
N ALA A 269 -7.77 6.16 46.68
CA ALA A 269 -7.00 5.15 45.98
C ALA A 269 -7.82 4.18 45.11
N ASP A 270 -7.22 3.76 43.99
CA ASP A 270 -6.89 2.35 43.73
C ASP A 270 -5.59 2.32 42.91
N PRO A 271 -4.59 1.47 43.23
CA PRO A 271 -3.38 1.38 42.44
C PRO A 271 -3.71 0.66 41.13
N ALA A 272 -3.82 1.40 40.04
CA ALA A 272 -3.64 0.81 38.73
C ALA A 272 -2.24 0.16 38.71
N PRO A 273 -2.10 -1.10 38.24
CA PRO A 273 -0.77 -1.66 38.05
C PRO A 273 0.01 -0.71 37.15
N ALA A 274 1.25 -0.42 37.55
CA ALA A 274 2.18 0.31 36.70
C ALA A 274 2.13 -0.33 35.31
N LEU A 275 1.75 0.46 34.31
CA LEU A 275 1.79 0.04 32.92
C LEU A 275 3.24 -0.35 32.65
N GLU A 276 3.51 -1.65 32.56
CA GLU A 276 4.73 -2.14 31.95
C GLU A 276 4.73 -1.59 30.52
N GLU A 277 5.66 -0.68 30.23
CA GLU A 277 5.93 -0.17 28.89
C GLU A 277 6.52 -1.33 28.06
N GLY A 278 5.64 -2.16 27.51
CA GLY A 278 6.00 -3.25 26.63
C GLY A 278 4.75 -3.89 26.05
N GLY A 279 4.26 -3.36 24.92
CA GLY A 279 3.27 -4.07 24.11
C GLY A 279 3.90 -5.28 23.41
N PRO A 280 3.07 -6.18 22.83
CA PRO A 280 3.54 -7.42 22.22
C PRO A 280 4.59 -7.14 21.13
N ALA A 281 5.58 -8.03 21.02
CA ALA A 281 6.71 -7.84 20.13
C ALA A 281 6.42 -8.22 18.67
N PHE A 282 5.50 -9.16 18.40
CA PHE A 282 5.20 -9.67 17.06
C PHE A 282 3.69 -9.70 16.75
N GLU A 283 3.32 -9.38 15.53
CA GLU A 283 2.08 -9.75 14.86
C GLU A 283 2.31 -11.06 14.11
N VAL A 284 1.47 -12.05 14.34
CA VAL A 284 1.51 -13.34 13.65
C VAL A 284 0.17 -13.55 12.96
N ILE A 285 0.22 -13.67 11.63
CA ILE A 285 -0.94 -13.95 10.78
C ILE A 285 -0.70 -15.23 10.00
N TYR A 286 -1.65 -16.16 10.00
CA TYR A 286 -1.60 -17.33 9.13
C TYR A 286 -2.98 -17.86 8.79
N LEU A 287 -3.08 -18.53 7.64
CA LEU A 287 -4.21 -19.39 7.33
C LEU A 287 -3.99 -20.77 7.95
N LEU A 288 -5.06 -21.40 8.41
CA LEU A 288 -5.03 -22.68 9.09
C LEU A 288 -6.11 -23.61 8.53
N GLU A 289 -5.69 -24.77 8.04
CA GLU A 289 -6.57 -25.91 7.77
C GLU A 289 -6.74 -26.72 9.07
N ALA A 290 -7.92 -26.66 9.70
CA ALA A 290 -8.20 -27.34 10.97
C ALA A 290 -9.70 -27.58 11.22
N GLU A 291 -10.02 -28.61 12.02
CA GLU A 291 -11.38 -28.88 12.51
C GLU A 291 -11.79 -27.88 13.62
N ASP A 292 -13.08 -27.54 13.69
CA ASP A 292 -13.63 -26.56 14.65
C ASP A 292 -13.20 -26.82 16.10
N ALA A 293 -13.27 -28.09 16.55
CA ALA A 293 -12.88 -28.46 17.91
C ALA A 293 -11.38 -28.25 18.21
N ALA A 294 -10.52 -28.27 17.19
CA ALA A 294 -9.10 -27.97 17.35
C ALA A 294 -8.85 -26.46 17.47
N VAL A 295 -9.69 -25.65 16.80
CA VAL A 295 -9.59 -24.19 16.85
C VAL A 295 -10.04 -23.62 18.19
N ASP A 296 -11.02 -24.24 18.87
CA ASP A 296 -11.39 -23.82 20.22
C ASP A 296 -10.22 -23.97 21.21
N ARG A 297 -9.47 -25.07 21.12
CA ARG A 297 -8.23 -25.25 21.91
C ARG A 297 -7.12 -24.28 21.50
N LEU A 298 -7.01 -24.00 20.20
CA LEU A 298 -6.05 -23.03 19.69
C LEU A 298 -6.32 -21.63 20.26
N ARG A 299 -7.59 -21.22 20.36
CA ARG A 299 -7.97 -19.92 20.94
C ARG A 299 -7.48 -19.81 22.38
N GLU A 300 -7.78 -20.79 23.23
CA GLU A 300 -7.32 -20.80 24.63
C GLU A 300 -5.79 -20.71 24.74
N ARG A 301 -5.07 -21.41 23.84
CA ARG A 301 -3.61 -21.41 23.82
C ARG A 301 -3.03 -20.06 23.39
N LEU A 302 -3.53 -19.49 22.30
CA LEU A 302 -3.06 -18.19 21.79
C LEU A 302 -3.42 -17.03 22.70
N ASP A 303 -4.56 -17.10 23.40
CA ASP A 303 -5.00 -16.10 24.38
C ASP A 303 -4.02 -16.03 25.56
N SER A 304 -3.41 -17.16 25.93
CA SER A 304 -2.36 -17.18 26.96
C SER A 304 -1.00 -16.64 26.50
N LEU A 305 -0.81 -16.43 25.20
CA LEU A 305 0.46 -16.03 24.59
C LEU A 305 0.52 -14.55 24.20
N GLY A 306 -0.62 -13.83 24.17
CA GLY A 306 -0.62 -12.44 23.72
C GLY A 306 -1.95 -11.71 23.84
N ASP A 307 -1.93 -10.41 23.53
CA ASP A 307 -2.94 -9.45 24.02
C ASP A 307 -4.03 -9.09 23.00
N SER A 308 -3.90 -9.52 21.74
CA SER A 308 -4.86 -9.21 20.67
C SER A 308 -5.05 -10.39 19.72
N LEU A 309 -5.86 -11.36 20.17
CA LEU A 309 -6.22 -12.57 19.42
C LEU A 309 -7.54 -12.41 18.68
N VAL A 310 -7.50 -12.66 17.37
CA VAL A 310 -8.66 -12.78 16.49
C VAL A 310 -8.52 -14.05 15.65
N VAL A 311 -9.47 -14.99 15.79
CA VAL A 311 -9.50 -16.22 15.00
C VAL A 311 -10.84 -16.34 14.27
N VAL A 312 -10.80 -16.20 12.95
CA VAL A 312 -11.98 -16.15 12.08
C VAL A 312 -11.95 -17.25 11.04
N GLY A 313 -13.10 -17.63 10.52
CA GLY A 313 -13.24 -18.74 9.58
C GLY A 313 -14.11 -19.88 10.08
N GLY A 314 -14.01 -21.02 9.42
CA GLY A 314 -14.77 -22.25 9.64
C GLY A 314 -14.89 -23.07 8.36
N ASP A 315 -15.60 -24.20 8.41
CA ASP A 315 -15.66 -25.18 7.32
C ASP A 315 -14.27 -25.71 6.92
N GLY A 316 -13.39 -25.88 7.92
CA GLY A 316 -12.03 -26.38 7.74
C GLY A 316 -10.98 -25.32 7.42
N LEU A 317 -11.35 -24.06 7.15
CA LEU A 317 -10.42 -22.97 6.83
C LEU A 317 -10.54 -21.80 7.82
N TRP A 318 -9.42 -21.43 8.42
CA TRP A 318 -9.31 -20.38 9.43
C TRP A 318 -8.25 -19.36 9.07
N ASN A 319 -8.42 -18.13 9.53
CA ASN A 319 -7.43 -17.06 9.51
C ASN A 319 -7.19 -16.65 10.96
N VAL A 320 -5.94 -16.81 11.40
CA VAL A 320 -5.49 -16.48 12.75
C VAL A 320 -4.69 -15.20 12.66
N HIS A 321 -5.07 -14.24 13.50
CA HIS A 321 -4.33 -13.01 13.73
C HIS A 321 -4.09 -12.92 15.24
N VAL A 322 -2.83 -12.85 15.66
CA VAL A 322 -2.49 -12.70 17.07
C VAL A 322 -1.28 -11.78 17.25
N HIS A 323 -1.34 -10.89 18.23
CA HIS A 323 -0.17 -10.14 18.69
C HIS A 323 0.44 -10.87 19.89
N VAL A 324 1.70 -11.31 19.81
CA VAL A 324 2.42 -12.12 20.81
C VAL A 324 3.86 -11.64 20.99
N ASP A 325 4.48 -11.94 22.13
CA ASP A 325 5.93 -11.74 22.31
C ASP A 325 6.77 -12.88 21.73
N ASP A 326 6.17 -14.05 21.55
CA ASP A 326 6.83 -15.23 20.99
C ASP A 326 6.09 -15.71 19.73
N ALA A 327 6.57 -15.26 18.57
CA ALA A 327 6.02 -15.68 17.28
C ALA A 327 6.20 -17.18 17.01
N GLY A 328 7.23 -17.81 17.57
CA GLY A 328 7.44 -19.26 17.45
C GLY A 328 6.33 -20.04 18.14
N ALA A 329 6.04 -19.68 19.39
CA ALA A 329 4.97 -20.30 20.18
C ALA A 329 3.59 -20.17 19.50
N ALA A 330 3.32 -19.03 18.86
CA ALA A 330 2.06 -18.83 18.11
C ALA A 330 1.96 -19.75 16.88
N VAL A 331 3.03 -19.90 16.11
CA VAL A 331 3.06 -20.81 14.95
C VAL A 331 2.98 -22.28 15.40
N GLU A 332 3.70 -22.65 16.45
CA GLU A 332 3.67 -24.00 17.02
C GLU A 332 2.26 -24.38 17.48
N ALA A 333 1.54 -23.47 18.15
CA ALA A 333 0.14 -23.67 18.50
C ALA A 333 -0.72 -23.92 17.26
N GLY A 334 -0.49 -23.19 16.16
CA GLY A 334 -1.13 -23.42 14.88
C GLY A 334 -0.84 -24.80 14.28
N VAL A 335 0.40 -25.29 14.38
CA VAL A 335 0.81 -26.64 13.92
C VAL A 335 0.19 -27.75 14.77
N GLU A 336 0.02 -27.54 16.07
CA GLU A 336 -0.67 -28.50 16.95
C GLU A 336 -2.16 -28.60 16.63
N ALA A 337 -2.79 -27.49 16.24
CA ALA A 337 -4.20 -27.42 15.91
C ALA A 337 -4.53 -27.95 14.50
N GLY A 338 -3.59 -27.85 13.56
CA GLY A 338 -3.81 -28.26 12.17
C GLY A 338 -2.63 -27.93 11.26
N ARG A 339 -2.93 -27.54 10.02
CA ARG A 339 -1.90 -27.21 9.01
C ARG A 339 -1.88 -25.70 8.72
N PRO A 340 -0.96 -24.93 9.32
CA PRO A 340 -0.81 -23.52 9.01
C PRO A 340 -0.08 -23.31 7.68
N TYR A 341 -0.48 -22.29 6.93
CA TYR A 341 0.14 -21.89 5.66
C TYR A 341 -0.07 -20.39 5.41
N ARG A 342 0.75 -19.82 4.51
CA ARG A 342 0.84 -18.36 4.30
C ARG A 342 1.11 -17.61 5.62
N ILE A 343 2.03 -18.15 6.42
CA ILE A 343 2.45 -17.57 7.69
C ILE A 343 3.20 -16.27 7.41
N ARG A 344 2.77 -15.20 8.08
CA ARG A 344 3.40 -13.89 8.12
C ARG A 344 3.66 -13.55 9.58
N ILE A 345 4.90 -13.21 9.88
CA ILE A 345 5.32 -12.75 11.20
C ILE A 345 5.89 -11.36 11.01
N THR A 346 5.29 -10.36 11.63
CA THR A 346 5.72 -8.97 11.61
C THR A 346 6.19 -8.61 13.03
N HIS A 347 7.45 -8.31 13.27
CA HIS A 347 7.86 -7.82 14.60
C HIS A 347 7.54 -6.32 14.71
N PHE A 348 6.75 -5.92 15.70
CA PHE A 348 6.43 -4.52 16.02
C PHE A 348 7.70 -3.68 16.29
N GLY A 349 8.83 -4.32 16.67
CA GLY A 349 10.12 -3.65 16.92
C GLY A 349 11.30 -4.05 16.04
N ALA A 350 11.15 -4.75 14.89
CA ALA A 350 12.31 -5.26 14.14
C ALA A 350 12.16 -5.04 12.64
N GLY A 351 12.60 -3.86 12.24
CA GLY A 351 13.63 -3.77 11.22
C GLY A 351 15.07 -3.99 11.74
N ASP A 352 15.31 -4.21 13.04
CA ASP A 352 16.62 -3.94 13.67
C ASP A 352 17.30 -5.10 14.46
N ALA A 353 17.04 -6.38 14.16
CA ALA A 353 17.62 -7.50 14.93
C ALA A 353 18.56 -8.46 14.17
N HIS A 354 19.07 -8.08 13.00
CA HIS A 354 20.18 -8.78 12.35
C HIS A 354 21.33 -7.82 12.02
N MET A 355 21.90 -7.18 13.05
CA MET A 355 23.32 -6.84 13.16
C MET A 355 23.55 -6.23 14.56
N ALA A 356 23.25 -6.98 15.63
CA ALA A 356 23.72 -6.65 16.98
C ALA A 356 25.23 -6.92 17.05
N GLY A 357 25.98 -5.98 16.49
CA GLY A 357 27.43 -6.00 16.42
C GLY A 357 28.04 -4.62 16.18
N ALA A 358 27.35 -3.51 16.47
CA ALA A 358 27.99 -2.21 16.65
C ALA A 358 27.03 -1.19 17.30
N ALA A 359 27.55 -0.54 18.35
CA ALA A 359 26.96 0.50 19.19
C ALA A 359 25.94 1.48 18.55
N GLY A 360 24.79 1.58 19.22
CA GLY A 360 24.09 2.81 19.59
C GLY A 360 24.00 3.95 18.59
N ARG A 361 22.90 3.99 17.84
CA ARG A 361 22.37 5.24 17.25
C ARG A 361 20.84 5.26 17.33
N PRO A 362 20.22 6.42 17.60
CA PRO A 362 18.76 6.55 17.75
C PRO A 362 18.06 6.31 16.41
N VAL A 363 16.96 5.53 16.44
CA VAL A 363 16.12 5.21 15.28
C VAL A 363 15.37 6.48 14.84
N ARG A 364 15.43 6.78 13.54
CA ARG A 364 14.74 7.94 12.93
C ARG A 364 13.28 7.60 12.62
N GLU A 365 12.40 8.56 12.89
CA GLU A 365 10.97 8.54 12.55
C GLU A 365 10.76 8.26 11.06
N ARG A 366 9.73 7.46 10.70
CA ARG A 366 9.44 7.15 9.29
C ARG A 366 9.06 8.42 8.54
N VAL A 367 9.85 8.80 7.55
CA VAL A 367 9.56 9.91 6.65
C VAL A 367 8.41 9.53 5.70
N GLN A 368 7.55 10.49 5.38
CA GLN A 368 6.37 10.26 4.54
C GLN A 368 6.78 9.78 3.14
N ARG A 369 7.86 10.36 2.59
CA ARG A 369 8.40 10.06 1.26
C ARG A 369 9.91 10.00 1.28
N ALA A 370 10.47 9.09 0.49
CA ALA A 370 11.90 9.05 0.21
C ALA A 370 12.17 8.90 -1.29
N VAL A 371 13.34 9.38 -1.71
CA VAL A 371 13.87 9.12 -3.04
C VAL A 371 15.02 8.12 -2.89
N VAL A 372 15.01 7.06 -3.69
CA VAL A 372 16.12 6.11 -3.80
C VAL A 372 16.75 6.28 -5.17
N ALA A 373 18.04 6.56 -5.22
CA ALA A 373 18.75 6.78 -6.47
C ALA A 373 19.94 5.84 -6.59
N VAL A 374 20.08 5.20 -7.75
CA VAL A 374 21.30 4.49 -8.10
C VAL A 374 22.28 5.48 -8.71
N VAL A 375 23.54 5.48 -8.28
CA VAL A 375 24.54 6.46 -8.74
C VAL A 375 25.89 5.80 -8.99
N PRO A 376 26.62 6.21 -10.04
CA PRO A 376 27.98 5.73 -10.30
C PRO A 376 28.98 6.48 -9.42
N GLY A 377 29.44 5.86 -8.34
CA GLY A 377 30.52 6.37 -7.49
C GLY A 377 30.10 7.21 -6.27
N GLU A 378 31.03 7.35 -5.33
CA GLU A 378 30.78 7.93 -4.00
C GLU A 378 30.56 9.45 -4.01
N GLY A 379 31.16 10.19 -4.96
CA GLY A 379 31.00 11.65 -5.02
C GLY A 379 29.58 12.05 -5.42
N LEU A 380 29.02 11.41 -6.45
CA LEU A 380 27.60 11.55 -6.80
C LEU A 380 26.68 11.07 -5.67
N ALA A 381 27.07 10.03 -4.93
CA ALA A 381 26.29 9.58 -3.77
C ALA A 381 26.20 10.66 -2.68
N GLY A 382 27.29 11.39 -2.43
CA GLY A 382 27.28 12.55 -1.54
C GLY A 382 26.27 13.62 -1.98
N LEU A 383 26.33 14.02 -3.25
CA LEU A 383 25.43 15.03 -3.82
C LEU A 383 23.95 14.64 -3.73
N TYR A 384 23.63 13.40 -4.07
CA TYR A 384 22.26 12.89 -3.97
C TYR A 384 21.79 12.80 -2.52
N THR A 385 22.68 12.43 -1.59
CA THR A 385 22.38 12.39 -0.16
C THR A 385 22.11 13.78 0.40
N GLU A 386 22.87 14.80 0.00
CA GLU A 386 22.65 16.20 0.37
C GLU A 386 21.31 16.72 -0.16
N ALA A 387 20.88 16.27 -1.33
CA ALA A 387 19.57 16.54 -1.91
C ALA A 387 18.43 15.70 -1.27
N GLY A 388 18.72 14.88 -0.26
CA GLY A 388 17.71 14.12 0.49
C GLY A 388 17.40 12.72 -0.06
N ALA A 389 18.15 12.23 -1.05
CA ALA A 389 17.99 10.89 -1.59
C ALA A 389 18.82 9.84 -0.82
N THR A 390 18.27 8.64 -0.71
CA THR A 390 19.01 7.44 -0.29
C THR A 390 19.72 6.85 -1.50
N THR A 391 21.04 6.66 -1.42
CA THR A 391 21.83 6.28 -2.60
C THR A 391 22.26 4.82 -2.60
N VAL A 392 22.20 4.19 -3.76
CA VAL A 392 22.77 2.86 -4.04
C VAL A 392 23.94 3.05 -5.02
N LEU A 393 25.11 2.54 -4.67
CA LEU A 393 26.29 2.66 -5.54
C LEU A 393 26.22 1.63 -6.66
N ALA A 394 26.26 2.09 -7.91
CA ALA A 394 26.53 1.24 -9.06
C ALA A 394 28.04 1.09 -9.25
N ARG A 395 28.54 -0.14 -9.21
CA ARG A 395 29.93 -0.45 -9.53
C ARG A 395 30.03 -0.75 -11.02
N PRO A 396 31.06 -0.25 -11.73
CA PRO A 396 31.18 -0.42 -13.19
C PRO A 396 31.10 -1.87 -13.71
N GLU A 397 31.54 -2.84 -12.92
CA GLU A 397 31.53 -4.27 -13.28
C GLU A 397 30.44 -5.08 -12.56
N GLU A 398 29.73 -4.47 -11.63
CA GLU A 398 28.77 -5.13 -10.74
C GLU A 398 27.58 -4.19 -10.48
N PRO A 399 26.67 -4.06 -11.47
CA PRO A 399 25.45 -3.27 -11.29
C PRO A 399 24.59 -3.87 -10.17
N PRO A 400 23.84 -3.04 -9.41
CA PRO A 400 23.10 -3.51 -8.26
C PRO A 400 22.04 -4.52 -8.69
N ALA A 401 22.01 -5.66 -7.99
CA ALA A 401 20.97 -6.66 -8.20
C ALA A 401 19.60 -6.14 -7.72
N SER A 402 18.51 -6.72 -8.23
CA SER A 402 17.15 -6.37 -7.79
C SER A 402 16.98 -6.47 -6.28
N GLY A 403 17.64 -7.44 -5.62
CA GLY A 403 17.62 -7.58 -4.16
C GLY A 403 18.26 -6.40 -3.42
N GLU A 404 19.35 -5.84 -3.95
CA GLU A 404 20.02 -4.67 -3.36
C GLU A 404 19.14 -3.42 -3.47
N LEU A 405 18.45 -3.25 -4.60
CA LEU A 405 17.47 -2.17 -4.78
C LEU A 405 16.28 -2.33 -3.82
N VAL A 406 15.76 -3.55 -3.66
CA VAL A 406 14.71 -3.86 -2.68
C VAL A 406 15.15 -3.51 -1.27
N GLU A 407 16.37 -3.89 -0.89
CA GLU A 407 16.94 -3.54 0.42
C GLU A 407 17.09 -2.02 0.58
N ALA A 408 17.56 -1.31 -0.44
CA ALA A 408 17.72 0.14 -0.37
C ALA A 408 16.37 0.87 -0.23
N ILE A 409 15.34 0.42 -0.97
CA ILE A 409 13.96 0.92 -0.84
C ILE A 409 13.43 0.67 0.57
N ARG A 410 13.70 -0.51 1.15
CA ARG A 410 13.30 -0.82 2.52
C ARG A 410 14.05 0.01 3.57
N ARG A 411 15.36 0.22 3.39
CA ARG A 411 16.22 1.05 4.25
C ARG A 411 15.86 2.53 4.21
N ALA A 412 15.21 2.99 3.14
CA ALA A 412 14.71 4.36 3.06
C ALA A 412 13.56 4.63 4.07
N HIS A 413 12.95 3.57 4.63
CA HIS A 413 11.92 3.63 5.68
C HIS A 413 10.75 4.58 5.39
N ALA A 414 10.39 4.76 4.11
CA ALA A 414 9.30 5.65 3.70
C ALA A 414 8.02 4.89 3.28
N ARG A 415 6.87 5.56 3.42
CA ARG A 415 5.57 5.03 2.92
C ARG A 415 5.49 5.12 1.39
N GLU A 416 6.09 6.16 0.84
CA GLU A 416 6.17 6.43 -0.58
C GLU A 416 7.64 6.51 -1.02
N VAL A 417 7.98 5.82 -2.11
CA VAL A 417 9.36 5.80 -2.62
C VAL A 417 9.38 6.15 -4.10
N VAL A 418 10.21 7.11 -4.47
CA VAL A 418 10.57 7.39 -5.86
C VAL A 418 11.91 6.72 -6.14
N LEU A 419 11.97 5.85 -7.14
CA LEU A 419 13.18 5.13 -7.56
C LEU A 419 13.74 5.75 -8.85
N LEU A 420 15.00 6.20 -8.80
CA LEU A 420 15.77 6.79 -9.90
C LEU A 420 16.91 5.83 -10.30
N PRO A 421 16.78 5.07 -11.41
CA PRO A 421 17.82 4.12 -11.84
C PRO A 421 19.09 4.80 -12.35
N ASN A 422 18.97 5.98 -12.95
CA ASN A 422 20.06 6.78 -13.52
C ASN A 422 20.96 6.04 -14.52
N ASP A 423 20.49 4.91 -15.02
CA ASP A 423 21.15 4.05 -15.98
C ASP A 423 20.05 3.33 -16.78
N ALA A 424 20.13 3.41 -18.11
CA ALA A 424 19.17 2.81 -19.00
C ALA A 424 19.11 1.27 -18.87
N GLU A 425 20.23 0.62 -18.54
CA GLU A 425 20.32 -0.83 -18.39
C GLU A 425 19.63 -1.33 -17.12
N LEU A 426 19.57 -0.49 -16.08
CA LEU A 426 18.95 -0.82 -14.79
C LEU A 426 17.41 -0.77 -14.82
N ARG A 427 16.79 -0.31 -15.91
CA ARG A 427 15.33 -0.13 -15.98
C ARG A 427 14.56 -1.39 -15.62
N HIS A 428 14.95 -2.55 -16.15
CA HIS A 428 14.25 -3.81 -15.87
C HIS A 428 14.47 -4.28 -14.43
N THR A 429 15.70 -4.16 -13.93
CA THR A 429 16.05 -4.50 -12.54
C THR A 429 15.30 -3.61 -11.53
N ALA A 430 15.26 -2.31 -11.79
CA ALA A 430 14.54 -1.34 -10.97
C ALA A 430 13.01 -1.56 -11.00
N ALA A 431 12.45 -1.92 -12.16
CA ALA A 431 11.03 -2.27 -12.27
C ALA A 431 10.69 -3.53 -11.45
N ALA A 432 11.54 -4.57 -11.51
CA ALA A 432 11.36 -5.78 -10.72
C ALA A 432 11.44 -5.50 -9.21
N ALA A 433 12.41 -4.68 -8.78
CA ALA A 433 12.53 -4.25 -7.39
C ALA A 433 11.29 -3.46 -6.93
N ALA A 434 10.80 -2.54 -7.76
CA ALA A 434 9.60 -1.75 -7.46
C ALA A 434 8.34 -2.64 -7.35
N GLU A 435 8.13 -3.58 -8.27
CA GLU A 435 7.04 -4.58 -8.21
C GLU A 435 7.09 -5.38 -6.90
N GLN A 436 8.27 -5.88 -6.54
CA GLN A 436 8.46 -6.67 -5.33
C GLN A 436 8.12 -5.86 -4.06
N VAL A 437 8.58 -4.62 -3.97
CA VAL A 437 8.32 -3.78 -2.79
C VAL A 437 6.88 -3.25 -2.76
N ARG A 438 6.23 -3.06 -3.92
CA ARG A 438 4.79 -2.80 -3.98
C ARG A 438 3.97 -3.95 -3.41
N ALA A 439 4.41 -5.19 -3.59
CA ALA A 439 3.75 -6.35 -2.97
C ALA A 439 3.81 -6.30 -1.43
N ASP A 440 4.82 -5.62 -0.87
CA ASP A 440 4.97 -5.36 0.57
C ASP A 440 4.15 -4.15 1.06
N GLY A 441 3.37 -3.50 0.18
CA GLY A 441 2.49 -2.38 0.53
C GLY A 441 3.14 -0.98 0.51
N VAL A 442 4.39 -0.87 0.06
CA VAL A 442 5.06 0.41 -0.14
C VAL A 442 4.69 0.98 -1.51
N ARG A 443 4.31 2.25 -1.56
CA ARG A 443 3.98 2.91 -2.83
C ARG A 443 5.27 3.32 -3.54
N VAL A 444 5.71 2.51 -4.51
CA VAL A 444 6.93 2.80 -5.28
C VAL A 444 6.57 3.38 -6.65
N ALA A 445 7.20 4.49 -7.05
CA ALA A 445 7.17 5.02 -8.42
C ALA A 445 8.56 4.91 -9.04
N LEU A 446 8.63 4.44 -10.28
CA LEU A 446 9.87 4.35 -11.04
C LEU A 446 9.91 5.50 -12.03
N ILE A 447 10.87 6.41 -11.89
CA ILE A 447 11.13 7.44 -12.91
C ILE A 447 12.23 6.91 -13.81
N PRO A 448 12.01 6.80 -15.14
CA PRO A 448 12.93 6.11 -16.04
C PRO A 448 14.16 6.96 -16.41
N THR A 449 14.91 7.43 -15.42
CA THR A 449 16.16 8.18 -15.62
C THR A 449 17.24 7.27 -16.21
N ARG A 450 18.01 7.81 -17.17
CA ARG A 450 19.07 7.11 -17.91
C ARG A 450 20.47 7.61 -17.58
N SER A 451 20.58 8.73 -16.87
CA SER A 451 21.84 9.33 -16.43
C SER A 451 21.66 10.04 -15.10
N ALA A 452 22.74 10.17 -14.33
CA ALA A 452 22.74 10.86 -13.04
C ALA A 452 22.34 12.35 -13.16
N VAL A 453 22.59 13.03 -14.28
CA VAL A 453 22.14 14.43 -14.45
C VAL A 453 20.62 14.55 -14.58
N GLN A 454 19.94 13.53 -15.13
CA GLN A 454 18.48 13.51 -15.18
C GLN A 454 17.87 13.26 -13.79
N GLY A 455 18.53 12.44 -12.96
CA GLY A 455 18.11 12.26 -11.57
C GLY A 455 18.35 13.50 -10.71
N ILE A 456 19.39 14.30 -11.01
CA ILE A 456 19.60 15.61 -10.37
C ILE A 456 18.45 16.57 -10.73
N ALA A 457 18.08 16.65 -12.01
CA ALA A 457 16.94 17.46 -12.45
C ALA A 457 15.62 17.01 -11.79
N ALA A 458 15.40 15.70 -11.68
CA ALA A 458 14.25 15.16 -10.94
C ALA A 458 14.26 15.56 -9.47
N LEU A 459 15.41 15.49 -8.79
CA LEU A 459 15.54 15.89 -7.39
C LEU A 459 15.37 17.39 -7.17
N ALA A 460 15.79 18.22 -8.13
CA ALA A 460 15.69 19.67 -8.02
C ALA A 460 14.23 20.17 -7.93
N VAL A 461 13.28 19.42 -8.50
CA VAL A 461 11.84 19.75 -8.46
C VAL A 461 11.06 18.92 -7.44
N HIS A 462 11.74 18.08 -6.66
CA HIS A 462 11.12 17.20 -5.68
C HIS A 462 10.56 18.00 -4.49
N GLU A 463 9.28 17.81 -4.21
CA GLU A 463 8.60 18.45 -3.08
C GLU A 463 7.96 17.38 -2.17
N PRO A 464 8.57 17.06 -1.01
CA PRO A 464 8.08 15.99 -0.11
C PRO A 464 6.63 16.18 0.35
N GLU A 465 6.19 17.43 0.52
CA GLU A 465 4.84 17.81 0.96
C GLU A 465 3.79 17.77 -0.16
N ARG A 466 4.21 17.71 -1.43
CA ARG A 466 3.30 17.61 -2.58
C ARG A 466 2.67 16.22 -2.62
N ARG A 467 1.50 16.06 -3.23
CA ARG A 467 0.91 14.72 -3.47
C ARG A 467 1.85 13.87 -4.32
N PHE A 468 1.95 12.58 -3.99
CA PHE A 468 2.92 11.67 -4.62
C PHE A 468 2.83 11.62 -6.14
N ASP A 469 1.63 11.46 -6.69
CA ASP A 469 1.48 11.37 -8.15
C ASP A 469 1.84 12.70 -8.83
N GLU A 470 1.54 13.83 -8.20
CA GLU A 470 1.86 15.17 -8.73
C GLU A 470 3.37 15.43 -8.66
N ASP A 471 4.04 14.99 -7.60
CA ASP A 471 5.49 15.04 -7.42
C ASP A 471 6.18 14.13 -8.44
N VAL A 472 5.74 12.87 -8.58
CA VAL A 472 6.26 11.92 -9.58
C VAL A 472 6.10 12.46 -11.01
N VAL A 473 4.96 13.07 -11.34
CA VAL A 473 4.76 13.71 -12.65
C VAL A 473 5.76 14.86 -12.84
N SER A 474 5.92 15.73 -11.85
CA SER A 474 6.84 16.88 -11.91
C SER A 474 8.29 16.41 -12.08
N MET A 475 8.73 15.46 -11.27
CA MET A 475 10.05 14.83 -11.34
C MET A 475 10.29 14.11 -12.68
N THR A 476 9.27 13.41 -13.20
CA THR A 476 9.36 12.72 -14.50
C THR A 476 9.48 13.72 -15.65
N SER A 477 8.74 14.82 -15.59
CA SER A 477 8.83 15.90 -16.59
C SER A 477 10.21 16.57 -16.57
N ALA A 478 10.76 16.88 -15.40
CA ALA A 478 12.10 17.46 -15.28
C ALA A 478 13.19 16.52 -15.81
N ALA A 479 13.16 15.24 -15.41
CA ALA A 479 14.06 14.22 -15.93
C ALA A 479 13.97 14.08 -17.46
N GLY A 480 12.75 14.09 -18.01
CA GLY A 480 12.51 13.94 -19.44
C GLY A 480 12.85 15.17 -20.29
N ALA A 481 12.82 16.36 -19.70
CA ALA A 481 13.26 17.60 -20.35
C ALA A 481 14.79 17.71 -20.40
N THR A 482 15.49 17.05 -19.46
CA THR A 482 16.95 17.08 -19.38
C THR A 482 17.59 16.15 -20.40
N ARG A 483 18.21 16.72 -21.44
CA ARG A 483 19.12 15.97 -22.32
C ARG A 483 20.42 15.70 -21.57
N TYR A 484 21.01 14.54 -21.80
CA TYR A 484 22.24 14.14 -21.11
C TYR A 484 23.32 13.71 -22.09
N ALA A 485 24.56 13.96 -21.69
CA ALA A 485 25.75 13.47 -22.36
C ALA A 485 26.82 13.06 -21.34
N GLU A 486 27.75 12.24 -21.79
CA GLU A 486 28.91 11.83 -21.01
C GLU A 486 30.18 11.82 -21.86
N LEU A 487 31.30 12.08 -21.20
CA LEU A 487 32.63 11.89 -21.76
C LEU A 487 33.30 10.69 -21.14
N ALA A 488 33.81 9.79 -21.99
CA ALA A 488 34.54 8.61 -21.57
C ALA A 488 35.81 8.43 -22.41
N VAL A 489 36.76 7.65 -21.90
CA VAL A 489 37.97 7.27 -22.65
C VAL A 489 37.71 5.91 -23.31
N ALA A 490 37.99 5.80 -24.59
CA ALA A 490 37.91 4.53 -25.31
C ALA A 490 39.01 3.57 -24.80
N GLU A 491 38.63 2.40 -24.29
CA GLU A 491 39.60 1.40 -23.83
C GLU A 491 40.24 0.59 -24.98
N ARG A 492 39.53 0.50 -26.11
CA ARG A 492 39.91 -0.33 -27.26
C ARG A 492 39.33 0.22 -28.56
N GLU A 493 39.84 -0.28 -29.68
CA GLU A 493 39.27 0.03 -30.99
C GLU A 493 37.83 -0.48 -31.11
N PHE A 494 36.92 0.38 -31.57
CA PHE A 494 35.52 0.04 -31.78
C PHE A 494 34.89 0.86 -32.91
N TRP A 495 33.88 0.30 -33.58
CA TRP A 495 33.12 0.97 -34.63
C TRP A 495 31.90 1.66 -34.02
N THR A 496 31.82 2.99 -34.18
CA THR A 496 30.74 3.81 -33.63
C THR A 496 29.99 4.57 -34.73
N SER A 497 28.87 5.19 -34.37
CA SER A 497 28.11 6.11 -35.22
C SER A 497 28.92 7.32 -35.69
N ALA A 498 29.90 7.78 -34.91
CA ALA A 498 30.78 8.90 -35.26
C ALA A 498 32.02 8.49 -36.06
N GLY A 499 32.27 7.18 -36.21
CA GLY A 499 33.44 6.63 -36.88
C GLY A 499 34.16 5.56 -36.06
N ILE A 500 35.37 5.21 -36.48
CA ILE A 500 36.23 4.26 -35.77
C ILE A 500 36.99 5.02 -34.68
N CYS A 501 36.85 4.60 -33.43
CA CYS A 501 37.67 5.12 -32.32
C CYS A 501 38.83 4.17 -32.03
N GLN A 502 39.93 4.71 -31.50
CA GLN A 502 41.12 3.99 -31.04
C GLN A 502 41.19 4.00 -29.52
N ALA A 503 41.99 3.11 -28.93
CA ALA A 503 42.26 3.14 -27.50
C ALA A 503 42.92 4.48 -27.10
N GLY A 504 42.34 5.16 -26.10
CA GLY A 504 42.78 6.48 -25.63
C GLY A 504 42.03 7.67 -26.25
N ASP A 505 41.19 7.46 -27.26
CA ASP A 505 40.34 8.52 -27.79
C ASP A 505 39.29 8.95 -26.75
N ILE A 506 38.95 10.23 -26.73
CA ILE A 506 37.86 10.79 -25.94
C ILE A 506 36.56 10.65 -26.73
N LEU A 507 35.62 9.94 -26.14
CA LEU A 507 34.30 9.72 -26.69
C LEU A 507 33.33 10.70 -26.03
N GLY A 508 32.59 11.45 -26.85
CA GLY A 508 31.45 12.25 -26.42
C GLY A 508 30.16 11.54 -26.79
N LEU A 509 29.46 10.99 -25.79
CA LEU A 509 28.20 10.28 -25.97
C LEU A 509 27.04 11.21 -25.64
N ILE A 510 26.08 11.35 -26.55
CA ILE A 510 24.84 12.12 -26.33
C ILE A 510 23.69 11.13 -26.33
N GLU A 511 22.92 11.10 -25.24
CA GLU A 511 21.82 10.13 -25.03
C GLU A 511 22.23 8.65 -25.18
N GLY A 512 23.51 8.35 -24.95
CA GLY A 512 24.11 7.02 -25.06
C GLY A 512 24.73 6.69 -26.42
N ASP A 513 24.58 7.56 -27.42
CA ASP A 513 25.17 7.39 -28.74
C ASP A 513 26.47 8.18 -28.88
N VAL A 514 27.54 7.54 -29.37
CA VAL A 514 28.82 8.22 -29.63
C VAL A 514 28.62 9.23 -30.77
N ALA A 515 28.61 10.51 -30.41
CA ALA A 515 28.38 11.62 -31.33
C ALA A 515 29.70 12.29 -31.74
N VAL A 516 30.70 12.28 -30.86
CA VAL A 516 32.00 12.95 -31.07
C VAL A 516 33.12 11.99 -30.68
N ILE A 517 34.19 11.97 -31.49
CA ILE A 517 35.46 11.32 -31.17
C ILE A 517 36.52 12.42 -31.25
N GLY A 518 37.30 12.59 -30.19
CA GLY A 518 38.37 13.57 -30.13
C GLY A 518 39.59 13.06 -29.38
N SER A 519 40.67 13.83 -29.40
CA SER A 519 41.93 13.49 -28.73
C SER A 519 42.23 14.35 -27.50
N ASP A 520 41.44 15.41 -27.29
CA ASP A 520 41.55 16.32 -26.14
C ASP A 520 40.22 16.39 -25.40
N ILE A 521 40.26 16.26 -24.06
CA ILE A 521 39.06 16.20 -23.22
C ILE A 521 38.28 17.51 -23.29
N THR A 522 38.95 18.65 -23.22
CA THR A 522 38.30 19.97 -23.13
C THR A 522 37.65 20.34 -24.45
N ALA A 523 38.36 20.15 -25.57
CA ALA A 523 37.83 20.43 -26.91
C ALA A 523 36.66 19.49 -27.28
N THR A 524 36.73 18.22 -26.84
CA THR A 524 35.65 17.26 -27.05
C THR A 524 34.42 17.65 -26.22
N ALA A 525 34.61 18.05 -24.96
CA ALA A 525 33.53 18.50 -24.09
C ALA A 525 32.84 19.75 -24.64
N GLU A 526 33.61 20.73 -25.15
CA GLU A 526 33.07 21.92 -25.80
C GLU A 526 32.21 21.54 -27.03
N THR A 527 32.71 20.63 -27.86
CA THR A 527 31.97 20.17 -29.05
C THR A 527 30.67 19.46 -28.67
N VAL A 528 30.68 18.63 -27.63
CA VAL A 528 29.48 17.95 -27.12
C VAL A 528 28.49 18.98 -26.58
N LEU A 529 28.95 19.93 -25.76
CA LEU A 529 28.13 20.96 -25.16
C LEU A 529 27.46 21.86 -26.23
N ASP A 530 28.23 22.33 -27.20
CA ASP A 530 27.71 23.15 -28.31
C ASP A 530 26.64 22.39 -29.12
N ARG A 531 26.82 21.07 -29.32
CA ARG A 531 25.81 20.22 -29.98
C ARG A 531 24.56 20.07 -29.15
N MET A 532 24.66 19.85 -27.85
CA MET A 532 23.50 19.77 -26.96
C MET A 532 22.71 21.08 -26.91
N LEU A 533 23.41 22.21 -26.86
CA LEU A 533 22.81 23.56 -26.84
C LEU A 533 22.33 24.04 -28.22
N SER A 534 22.63 23.32 -29.31
CA SER A 534 22.16 23.69 -30.66
C SER A 534 20.64 23.70 -30.79
N ALA A 535 19.95 22.91 -29.95
CA ALA A 535 18.49 22.86 -29.86
C ALA A 535 17.91 23.84 -28.82
N GLY A 536 18.73 24.74 -28.26
CA GLY A 536 18.40 25.63 -27.15
C GLY A 536 18.51 24.94 -25.79
N GLY A 537 18.50 25.71 -24.71
CA GLY A 537 18.48 25.24 -23.33
C GLY A 537 18.35 26.41 -22.37
N GLU A 538 18.07 26.14 -21.11
CA GLU A 538 17.92 27.16 -20.05
C GLU A 538 18.98 26.99 -18.95
N MET A 539 19.40 25.75 -18.70
CA MET A 539 20.39 25.41 -17.67
C MET A 539 21.33 24.31 -18.16
N VAL A 540 22.62 24.44 -17.83
CA VAL A 540 23.66 23.42 -18.04
C VAL A 540 24.17 22.93 -16.70
N THR A 541 24.01 21.64 -16.43
CA THR A 541 24.57 20.96 -15.26
C THR A 541 25.81 20.17 -15.66
N LEU A 542 26.96 20.48 -15.05
CA LEU A 542 28.23 19.78 -15.26
C LEU A 542 28.60 18.96 -14.02
N VAL A 543 28.85 17.67 -14.19
CA VAL A 543 29.35 16.80 -13.10
C VAL A 543 30.74 16.27 -13.47
N LEU A 544 31.76 16.75 -12.77
CA LEU A 544 33.17 16.43 -13.04
C LEU A 544 33.59 15.14 -12.34
N GLY A 545 34.19 14.20 -13.09
CA GLY A 545 34.91 13.07 -12.51
C GLY A 545 36.32 13.47 -12.03
N ASP A 546 36.91 12.67 -11.13
CA ASP A 546 38.26 12.92 -10.57
C ASP A 546 39.39 12.94 -11.61
N GLU A 547 39.20 12.25 -12.73
CA GLU A 547 40.17 12.19 -13.82
C GLU A 547 40.02 13.34 -14.83
N ALA A 548 39.01 14.20 -14.66
CA ALA A 548 38.83 15.37 -15.51
C ALA A 548 39.85 16.48 -15.19
N PRO A 549 40.36 17.21 -16.19
CA PRO A 549 41.21 18.36 -15.94
C PRO A 549 40.49 19.43 -15.10
N ASP A 550 41.13 19.97 -14.06
CA ASP A 550 40.52 20.99 -13.19
C ASP A 550 40.10 22.28 -13.92
N THR A 551 40.67 22.54 -15.10
CA THR A 551 40.36 23.72 -15.93
C THR A 551 39.10 23.56 -16.76
N ILE A 552 38.57 22.34 -16.92
CA ILE A 552 37.50 22.07 -17.89
C ILE A 552 36.19 22.79 -17.53
N ALA A 553 35.82 22.83 -16.25
CA ALA A 553 34.59 23.51 -15.83
C ALA A 553 34.65 25.01 -16.10
N ALA A 554 35.73 25.68 -15.70
CA ALA A 554 35.91 27.11 -15.94
C ALA A 554 35.89 27.44 -17.45
N HIS A 555 36.46 26.55 -18.28
CA HIS A 555 36.43 26.67 -19.74
C HIS A 555 34.99 26.57 -20.29
N LEU A 556 34.25 25.54 -19.89
CA LEU A 556 32.87 25.33 -20.35
C LEU A 556 31.92 26.42 -19.83
N GLU A 557 32.06 26.86 -18.58
CA GLU A 557 31.29 27.99 -18.03
C GLU A 557 31.55 29.29 -18.81
N ALA A 558 32.81 29.57 -19.14
CA ALA A 558 33.15 30.72 -19.97
C ALA A 558 32.53 30.61 -21.36
N ARG A 559 32.62 29.43 -21.98
CA ARG A 559 32.01 29.15 -23.28
C ARG A 559 30.50 29.37 -23.28
N VAL A 560 29.78 28.88 -22.26
CA VAL A 560 28.33 29.08 -22.14
C VAL A 560 28.01 30.57 -21.99
N ARG A 561 28.72 31.27 -21.09
CA ARG A 561 28.52 32.69 -20.83
C ARG A 561 28.76 33.58 -22.05
N GLU A 562 29.74 33.24 -22.88
CA GLU A 562 30.10 33.99 -24.08
C GLU A 562 29.15 33.71 -25.26
N SER A 563 28.71 32.46 -25.43
CA SER A 563 27.96 32.02 -26.62
C SER A 563 26.44 31.94 -26.40
N TYR A 564 25.97 31.81 -25.15
CA TYR A 564 24.58 31.52 -24.81
C TYR A 564 24.08 32.42 -23.66
N LEU A 565 23.62 33.62 -24.01
CA LEU A 565 23.27 34.71 -23.07
C LEU A 565 22.11 34.44 -22.09
N ALA A 566 21.38 33.35 -22.26
CA ALA A 566 20.21 32.98 -21.44
C ALA A 566 20.33 31.59 -20.81
N VAL A 567 21.55 31.04 -20.77
CA VAL A 567 21.81 29.71 -20.22
C VAL A 567 22.67 29.84 -18.98
N ASP A 568 22.16 29.36 -17.86
CA ASP A 568 22.91 29.29 -16.60
C ASP A 568 23.76 28.01 -16.53
N THR A 569 24.77 28.01 -15.66
CA THR A 569 25.68 26.87 -15.45
C THR A 569 25.79 26.52 -13.98
N VAL A 570 25.69 25.22 -13.67
CA VAL A 570 25.91 24.67 -12.34
C VAL A 570 26.93 23.56 -12.43
N VAL A 571 27.91 23.57 -11.52
CA VAL A 571 29.03 22.61 -11.53
C VAL A 571 29.07 21.83 -10.22
N TYR A 572 29.13 20.51 -10.35
CA TYR A 572 29.27 19.57 -9.26
C TYR A 572 30.51 18.69 -9.42
N ARG A 573 31.02 18.19 -8.29
CA ARG A 573 32.10 17.20 -8.26
C ARG A 573 31.49 15.81 -8.06
N GLY A 574 31.60 14.94 -9.06
CA GLY A 574 31.07 13.58 -9.05
C GLY A 574 32.01 12.54 -8.43
N GLY A 575 33.27 12.90 -8.19
CA GLY A 575 34.27 12.00 -7.61
C GLY A 575 34.78 10.95 -8.60
N ARG A 576 35.32 9.84 -8.08
CA ARG A 576 35.77 8.72 -8.91
C ARG A 576 34.57 7.96 -9.49
N GLN A 577 34.43 8.02 -10.80
CA GLN A 577 33.37 7.38 -11.59
C GLN A 577 33.92 7.02 -12.99
N GLY A 578 33.20 6.20 -13.76
CA GLY A 578 33.65 5.77 -15.09
C GLY A 578 33.67 6.88 -16.15
N ALA A 579 32.83 7.91 -15.98
CA ALA A 579 32.78 9.06 -16.87
C ALA A 579 33.73 10.19 -16.40
N LEU A 580 34.43 10.81 -17.35
CA LEU A 580 35.23 12.01 -17.10
C LEU A 580 34.33 13.22 -16.78
N LEU A 581 33.22 13.36 -17.48
CA LEU A 581 32.30 14.49 -17.34
C LEU A 581 30.89 14.04 -17.72
N LEU A 582 29.89 14.36 -16.90
CA LEU A 582 28.49 14.29 -17.27
C LEU A 582 27.97 15.71 -17.55
N ILE A 583 27.16 15.85 -18.59
CA ILE A 583 26.56 17.12 -19.00
C ILE A 583 25.05 16.93 -19.07
N GLY A 584 24.30 17.73 -18.33
CA GLY A 584 22.85 17.87 -18.46
C GLY A 584 22.52 19.21 -19.10
N VAL A 585 21.58 19.23 -20.05
CA VAL A 585 21.02 20.46 -20.61
C VAL A 585 19.50 20.38 -20.54
N GLU A 586 18.91 21.27 -19.74
CA GLU A 586 17.46 21.45 -19.59
C GLU A 586 16.87 22.32 -20.71
#